data_AF-A0A382SV90-F1
#
_entry.id   AF-A0A382SV90-F1
#
_cell.length_a   1.000
_cell.length_b   1.000
_cell.length_c   1.000
_cell.angle_alpha   90.00
_cell.angle_beta   90.00
_cell.angle_gamma   90.00
#
_symmetry.space_group_name_H-M   'P 1'
#
loop_
_entity.id
_entity.type
_entity.pdbx_description
1 polymer ?
#
loop_
_entity_poly.entity_id
_entity_poly.type
_entity_poly.pdbx_seq_one_letter_code
_entity_poly.pdbx_strand_id
1 'polypeptide(L)' 'MKTALISGGAARIGAQIVRTLHENGYKVIIHCHQSEEIAQALCHELNSKRNNSAQVIVADLGDNEAIKKLTQ' A
#
# COMPACT_ATOMS: atom_id res chain seq x y z
N MET A 1 9.63 -11.87 7.88
CA MET A 1 8.24 -11.52 7.53
C MET A 1 8.23 -11.03 6.09
N LYS A 2 7.32 -11.52 5.24
CA LYS A 2 7.29 -11.13 3.82
C LYS A 2 6.62 -9.76 3.66
N THR A 3 7.08 -8.98 2.69
CA THR A 3 6.52 -7.66 2.35
C THR A 3 6.04 -7.68 0.90
N ALA A 4 4.88 -7.08 0.62
CA ALA A 4 4.34 -6.93 -0.71
C ALA A 4 4.05 -5.46 -1.00
N LEU A 5 4.50 -4.97 -2.15
CA LEU A 5 4.13 -3.68 -2.72
C LEU A 5 2.99 -3.88 -3.71
N ILE A 6 1.91 -3.13 -3.56
CA ILE A 6 0.75 -3.16 -4.46
C ILE A 6 0.59 -1.79 -5.09
N SER A 7 0.90 -1.68 -6.40
CA SER A 7 0.62 -0.48 -7.18
C SER A 7 -0.88 -0.35 -7.45
N GLY A 8 -1.43 0.86 -7.32
CA GLY A 8 -2.88 1.06 -7.40
C GLY A 8 -3.63 0.37 -6.24
N GLY A 9 -2.95 0.14 -5.12
CA GLY A 9 -3.46 -0.63 -3.98
C GLY A 9 -4.57 0.07 -3.19
N ALA A 10 -4.86 1.34 -3.47
CA ALA A 10 -5.80 2.13 -2.70
C ALA A 10 -7.27 1.69 -2.86
N ALA A 11 -7.66 1.16 -4.03
CA ALA A 11 -9.07 0.94 -4.36
C ALA A 11 -9.34 -0.32 -5.19
N ARG A 12 -10.63 -0.72 -5.24
CA ARG A 12 -11.15 -1.81 -6.07
C ARG A 12 -10.35 -3.12 -5.89
N ILE A 13 -9.78 -3.65 -6.98
CA ILE A 13 -9.00 -4.90 -6.98
C ILE A 13 -7.72 -4.74 -6.17
N GLY A 14 -7.03 -3.59 -6.29
CA GLY A 14 -5.81 -3.31 -5.55
C GLY A 14 -6.04 -3.38 -4.04
N ALA A 15 -7.11 -2.74 -3.56
CA ALA A 15 -7.49 -2.79 -2.14
C ALA A 15 -7.80 -4.23 -1.68
N GLN A 16 -8.44 -5.04 -2.51
CA GLN A 16 -8.73 -6.44 -2.15
C GLN A 16 -7.46 -7.29 -2.09
N ILE A 17 -6.49 -7.06 -2.98
CA ILE A 17 -5.17 -7.73 -2.93
C ILE A 17 -4.43 -7.35 -1.64
N VAL A 18 -4.42 -6.06 -1.29
CA VAL A 18 -3.80 -5.56 -0.05
C VAL A 18 -4.41 -6.25 1.17
N ARG A 19 -5.75 -6.30 1.27
CA ARG A 19 -6.47 -6.95 2.37
C ARG A 19 -6.12 -8.43 2.48
N THR A 20 -6.20 -9.15 1.36
CA THR A 20 -5.91 -10.58 1.30
C THR A 20 -4.49 -10.88 1.76
N LEU A 21 -3.48 -10.12 1.29
CA LEU A 21 -2.10 -10.32 1.69
C LEU A 21 -1.85 -9.96 3.16
N HIS A 22 -2.47 -8.89 3.65
CA HIS A 22 -2.39 -8.49 5.05
C HIS A 22 -2.95 -9.56 5.99
N GLU A 23 -4.11 -10.14 5.66
CA GLU A 23 -4.74 -11.25 6.37
C GLU A 23 -3.87 -12.50 6.37
N ASN A 24 -3.13 -12.73 5.27
CA ASN A 24 -2.15 -13.80 5.14
C ASN A 24 -0.77 -13.47 5.78
N GLY A 25 -0.70 -12.42 6.61
CA GLY A 25 0.48 -12.12 7.43
C GLY A 25 1.58 -11.30 6.76
N TYR A 26 1.34 -10.74 5.57
CA TYR A 26 2.31 -9.88 4.89
C TYR A 26 2.36 -8.49 5.52
N LYS A 27 3.53 -7.83 5.46
CA LYS A 27 3.57 -6.36 5.46
C LYS A 27 3.13 -5.88 4.08
N VAL A 28 2.26 -4.89 4.01
CA VAL A 28 1.73 -4.39 2.76
C VAL A 28 2.12 -2.93 2.57
N ILE A 29 2.59 -2.60 1.36
CA ILE A 29 2.86 -1.24 0.95
C ILE A 29 1.82 -0.88 -0.11
N ILE A 30 0.98 0.10 0.22
CA ILE A 30 -0.12 0.58 -0.59
C ILE A 30 0.40 1.74 -1.43
N HIS A 31 0.60 1.52 -2.73
CA HIS A 31 0.98 2.59 -3.64
C HIS A 31 -0.25 3.21 -4.33
N CYS A 32 -0.27 4.54 -4.42
CA CYS A 32 -1.21 5.29 -5.23
C CYS A 32 -0.57 6.55 -5.82
N HIS A 33 -1.19 7.11 -6.87
CA HIS A 33 -0.82 8.42 -7.40
C HIS A 33 -1.73 9.52 -6.82
N GLN A 34 -3.03 9.50 -7.13
CA GLN A 34 -3.96 10.59 -6.76
C GLN A 34 -4.92 10.25 -5.60
N SER A 35 -4.89 9.02 -5.10
CA SER A 35 -5.87 8.49 -4.13
C SER A 35 -5.28 8.38 -2.72
N GLU A 36 -4.49 9.36 -2.29
CA GLU A 36 -3.77 9.32 -1.01
C GLU A 36 -4.73 9.15 0.18
N GLU A 37 -5.80 9.93 0.27
CA GLU A 37 -6.75 9.84 1.39
C GLU A 37 -7.37 8.44 1.52
N ILE A 38 -7.76 7.85 0.38
CA ILE A 38 -8.31 6.49 0.33
C ILE A 38 -7.24 5.46 0.76
N ALA A 39 -6.01 5.63 0.29
CA ALA A 39 -4.89 4.77 0.67
C ALA A 39 -4.58 4.86 2.17
N GLN A 40 -4.61 6.06 2.75
CA GLN A 40 -4.38 6.29 4.17
C GLN A 40 -5.50 5.70 5.03
N ALA A 41 -6.77 5.81 4.60
CA ALA A 41 -7.89 5.17 5.28
C ALA A 41 -7.72 3.63 5.32
N LEU A 42 -7.35 3.02 4.19
CA LEU A 42 -7.05 1.59 4.13
C LEU A 42 -5.85 1.23 5.02
N CYS A 43 -4.78 2.03 4.98
CA CYS A 43 -3.59 1.83 5.83
C CYS A 43 -3.94 1.85 7.32
N HIS A 44 -4.73 2.83 7.76
CA HIS A 44 -5.20 2.95 9.14
C HIS A 44 -6.04 1.74 9.55
N GLU A 45 -6.98 1.30 8.71
CA GLU A 45 -7.80 0.12 8.95
C GLU A 45 -6.96 -1.17 9.13
N LEU A 46 -5.91 -1.34 8.33
CA LEU A 46 -5.05 -2.52 8.42
C LEU A 46 -4.11 -2.45 9.63
N ASN A 47 -3.61 -1.27 9.95
CA ASN A 47 -2.76 -1.06 11.12
C ASN A 47 -3.52 -1.18 12.44
N SER A 48 -4.84 -0.89 12.47
CA SER A 48 -5.67 -1.14 13.66
C SER A 48 -5.84 -2.64 13.93
N LYS A 49 -5.84 -3.49 12.90
CA LYS A 49 -5.86 -4.96 13.03
C LYS A 49 -4.50 -5.52 13.42
N ARG A 50 -3.41 -4.96 12.87
CA ARG A 50 -2.03 -5.37 13.19
C ARG A 50 -1.10 -4.18 13.08
N ASN A 51 -0.54 -3.75 14.20
CA ASN A 51 0.28 -2.55 14.24
C ASN A 51 1.50 -2.64 13.30
N ASN A 52 1.87 -1.51 12.68
CA ASN A 52 3.03 -1.39 11.77
C ASN A 52 3.07 -2.44 10.65
N SER A 53 1.90 -2.79 10.09
CA SER A 53 1.73 -3.80 9.05
C SER A 53 1.42 -3.25 7.66
N ALA A 54 0.96 -2.01 7.57
CA ALA A 54 0.66 -1.31 6.34
C ALA A 54 1.37 0.05 6.28
N GLN A 55 1.79 0.45 5.08
CA GLN A 55 2.35 1.77 4.80
C GLN A 55 1.83 2.29 3.46
N VAL A 56 1.70 3.60 3.32
CA VAL A 56 1.34 4.26 2.04
C VAL A 56 2.58 4.84 1.40
N ILE A 57 2.71 4.70 0.08
CA ILE A 57 3.67 5.43 -0.75
C ILE A 57 2.91 6.13 -1.87
N VAL A 58 3.09 7.44 -1.97
CA VAL A 58 2.53 8.25 -3.04
C VAL A 58 3.62 8.58 -4.06
N ALA A 59 3.42 8.11 -5.29
CA ALA A 59 4.35 8.35 -6.39
C ALA A 59 3.60 8.33 -7.73
N ASP A 60 4.13 9.06 -8.71
CA ASP A 60 3.79 8.83 -10.10
C ASP A 60 4.74 7.77 -10.67
N LEU A 61 4.20 6.66 -11.17
CA LEU A 61 4.99 5.60 -11.82
C LEU A 61 5.49 6.01 -13.21
N GLY A 62 5.02 7.14 -13.76
CA GLY A 62 5.59 7.75 -14.96
C GLY A 62 6.89 8.53 -14.72
N ASP A 63 7.20 8.85 -13.46
CA ASP A 63 8.39 9.61 -13.07
C ASP A 63 9.45 8.67 -12.46
N ASN A 64 10.54 8.44 -13.21
CA ASN A 64 11.65 7.57 -12.80
C ASN A 64 12.33 8.02 -11.49
N GLU A 65 12.34 9.31 -11.18
CA GLU A 65 12.86 9.79 -9.90
C GLU A 65 11.88 9.51 -8.76
N ALA A 66 10.57 9.65 -9.00
CA ALA A 66 9.54 9.30 -8.02
C ALA A 66 9.50 7.79 -7.72
N ILE A 67 9.75 6.93 -8.70
CA ILE A 67 9.79 5.46 -8.51
C ILE A 67 10.84 5.05 -7.48
N LYS A 68 11.95 5.79 -7.32
CA LYS A 68 12.97 5.49 -6.29
C LYS A 68 12.41 5.52 -4.87
N LYS A 69 11.25 6.14 -4.64
CA LYS A 69 10.55 6.09 -3.34
C LYS A 69 9.96 4.71 -3.03
N LEU A 70 9.76 3.84 -4.04
CA LEU A 70 9.12 2.53 -3.89
C LEU A 70 10.09 1.39 -3.53
N THR A 71 11.40 1.63 -3.65
CA THR A 71 12.45 0.60 -3.50
C THR A 71 13.35 0.84 -2.28
N GLN A 72 12.94 1.71 -1.35
CA GLN A 72 13.69 2.03 -0.12
C GLN A 72 13.20 1.22 1.07
#